data_AF-A0A1W9UXN6-F1
#
_entry.id   AF-A0A1W9UXN6-F1
#
_cell.length_a   1.000
_cell.length_b   1.000
_cell.length_c   1.000
_cell.angle_alpha   90.00
_cell.angle_beta   90.00
_cell.angle_gamma   90.00
#
_symmetry.space_group_name_H-M   'P 1'
#
loop_
_entity.id
_entity.type
_entity.pdbx_description
1 polymer ?
#
loop_
_entity_poly.entity_id
_entity_poly.type
_entity_poly.pdbx_seq_one_letter_code
_entity_poly.pdbx_strand_id
1 'polypeptide(L)'
;MPKLQTQCPTCRQPLVADVMQVFDVGQDPRAKEVFLSGMFNFAQCATCGFQGQIPMPLVYHDPEKELLLTFVPPSAGGSMQERENMLAPLMRKVTENLPPEGTKGYLFQPKSMFTVKNMLETVLEADGITKEMMEAQEKKMSLIQRLLSVSEETRSYARAFAQVSC
;
A
#
# COMPACT_ATOMS: atom_id res chain seq x y z
N MET A 1 -2.29 -14.45 -10.40
CA MET A 1 -1.25 -13.51 -9.91
C MET A 1 0.10 -14.16 -10.13
N PRO A 2 1.12 -13.45 -10.64
CA PRO A 2 2.47 -13.99 -10.78
C PRO A 2 3.05 -14.48 -9.43
N LYS A 3 3.82 -15.57 -9.46
CA LYS A 3 4.56 -16.07 -8.30
C LYS A 3 5.99 -15.56 -8.32
N LEU A 4 6.44 -15.03 -7.20
CA LEU A 4 7.82 -14.62 -6.96
C LEU A 4 8.50 -15.66 -6.05
N GLN A 5 9.66 -16.16 -6.47
CA GLN A 5 10.59 -16.86 -5.58
C GLN A 5 11.59 -15.85 -5.02
N THR A 6 11.65 -15.74 -3.70
CA THR A 6 12.52 -14.80 -2.97
C THR A 6 13.05 -15.46 -1.69
N GLN A 7 13.79 -14.70 -0.87
CA GLN A 7 14.27 -15.14 0.43
C GLN A 7 13.49 -14.44 1.55
N CYS A 8 13.21 -15.16 2.64
CA CYS A 8 12.64 -14.58 3.84
C CYS A 8 13.59 -13.50 4.39
N PRO A 9 13.12 -12.26 4.67
CA PRO A 9 13.99 -11.20 5.18
C PRO A 9 14.53 -11.48 6.58
N THR A 10 13.89 -12.37 7.34
CA THR A 10 14.29 -12.73 8.71
C THR A 10 15.28 -13.88 8.77
N CYS A 11 15.00 -15.01 8.09
CA CYS A 11 15.81 -16.23 8.19
C CYS A 11 16.48 -16.67 6.88
N ARG A 12 16.27 -15.92 5.79
CA ARG A 12 16.79 -16.18 4.43
C ARG A 12 16.38 -17.48 3.76
N GLN A 13 15.50 -18.26 4.39
CA GLN A 13 14.91 -19.45 3.76
C GLN A 13 14.13 -19.06 2.49
N PRO A 14 14.12 -19.92 1.45
CA PRO A 14 13.31 -19.70 0.25
C PRO A 14 11.84 -19.46 0.60
N LEU A 15 11.24 -18.49 -0.08
CA LEU A 15 9.87 -18.05 0.12
C LEU A 15 9.21 -17.86 -1.24
N VAL A 16 7.98 -18.35 -1.38
CA VAL A 16 7.15 -18.11 -2.56
C VAL A 16 6.03 -17.17 -2.15
N ALA A 17 5.86 -16.09 -2.91
CA ALA A 17 4.80 -15.12 -2.69
C ALA A 17 4.01 -14.87 -3.98
N ASP A 18 2.69 -14.78 -3.88
CA ASP A 18 1.89 -14.21 -4.95
C ASP A 18 2.08 -12.69 -4.94
N VAL A 19 2.45 -12.13 -6.09
CA VAL A 19 2.75 -10.70 -6.22
C VAL A 19 1.85 -10.02 -7.22
N MET A 20 1.50 -8.79 -6.89
CA MET A 20 0.76 -7.82 -7.69
C MET A 20 1.57 -6.54 -7.72
N GLN A 21 1.89 -6.10 -8.93
CA GLN A 21 2.75 -4.93 -9.17
C GLN A 21 2.05 -3.87 -10.02
N VAL A 22 0.93 -4.21 -10.65
CA VAL A 22 0.12 -3.27 -11.43
C VAL A 22 -1.29 -3.31 -10.88
N PHE A 23 -1.77 -2.17 -10.44
CA PHE A 23 -3.14 -1.92 -10.00
C PHE A 23 -3.79 -1.01 -11.03
N ASP A 24 -4.44 -1.60 -12.03
CA ASP A 24 -5.08 -0.86 -13.12
C ASP A 24 -6.59 -0.83 -12.91
N VAL A 25 -7.10 0.29 -12.40
CA VAL A 25 -8.53 0.50 -12.12
C VAL A 25 -9.34 0.56 -13.41
N GLY A 26 -8.71 0.97 -14.52
CA GLY A 26 -9.36 0.96 -15.84
C GLY A 26 -9.64 -0.44 -16.36
N GLN A 27 -8.88 -1.45 -15.91
CA GLN A 27 -9.04 -2.86 -16.31
C GLN A 27 -9.79 -3.69 -15.27
N ASP A 28 -9.51 -3.49 -13.98
CA ASP A 28 -10.23 -4.15 -12.87
C ASP A 28 -10.61 -3.10 -11.82
N PRO A 29 -11.89 -2.70 -11.72
CA PRO A 29 -12.35 -1.75 -10.71
C PRO A 29 -12.00 -2.16 -9.27
N ARG A 30 -11.87 -3.47 -9.00
CA ARG A 30 -11.49 -3.99 -7.67
C ARG A 30 -10.03 -3.73 -7.34
N ALA A 31 -9.19 -3.40 -8.32
CA ALA A 31 -7.78 -3.09 -8.10
C ALA A 31 -7.60 -1.92 -7.12
N LYS A 32 -8.51 -0.93 -7.14
CA LYS A 32 -8.52 0.18 -6.18
C LYS A 32 -8.73 -0.33 -4.76
N GLU A 33 -9.73 -1.16 -4.53
CA GLU A 33 -10.04 -1.71 -3.20
C GLU A 33 -8.88 -2.57 -2.67
N VAL A 34 -8.31 -3.43 -3.52
CA VAL A 34 -7.15 -4.25 -3.14
C VAL A 34 -5.96 -3.36 -2.81
N PHE A 35 -5.69 -2.33 -3.61
CA PHE A 35 -4.61 -1.38 -3.34
C PHE A 35 -4.83 -0.65 -2.00
N LEU A 36 -6.01 -0.05 -1.82
CA LEU A 36 -6.38 0.71 -0.61
C LEU A 36 -6.42 -0.13 0.66
N SER A 37 -6.65 -1.44 0.55
CA SER A 37 -6.55 -2.35 1.70
C SER A 37 -5.13 -2.37 2.31
N GLY A 38 -4.10 -2.05 1.52
CA GLY A 38 -2.70 -2.24 1.89
C GLY A 38 -2.31 -3.72 2.08
N MET A 39 -3.22 -4.67 1.88
CA MET A 39 -3.04 -6.10 2.12
C MET A 39 -2.65 -6.86 0.85
N PHE A 40 -1.61 -6.38 0.16
CA PHE A 40 -1.08 -7.02 -1.04
C PHE A 40 0.39 -7.42 -0.87
N ASN A 41 0.87 -8.33 -1.72
CA ASN A 41 2.24 -8.84 -1.71
C ASN A 41 2.67 -9.44 -0.35
N PHE A 42 1.73 -9.99 0.42
CA PHE A 42 2.03 -10.62 1.70
C PHE A 42 2.60 -12.02 1.51
N ALA A 43 3.55 -12.38 2.37
CA ALA A 43 4.09 -13.72 2.43
C ALA A 43 4.27 -14.17 3.88
N GLN A 44 4.16 -15.47 4.10
CA GLN A 44 4.38 -16.11 5.39
C GLN A 44 5.50 -17.15 5.29
N CYS A 45 6.51 -17.03 6.15
CA CYS A 45 7.59 -18.00 6.21
C CYS A 45 7.23 -19.15 7.16
N ALA A 46 7.17 -20.37 6.63
CA ALA A 46 6.88 -21.57 7.42
C ALA A 46 7.99 -21.93 8.42
N THR A 47 9.21 -21.40 8.25
CA THR A 47 10.36 -21.76 9.10
C THR A 47 10.49 -20.87 10.33
N CYS A 48 10.37 -19.54 10.19
CA CYS A 48 10.54 -18.61 11.31
C CYS A 48 9.26 -17.86 11.71
N GLY A 49 8.15 -18.06 10.99
CA GLY A 49 6.88 -17.39 11.27
C GLY A 49 6.79 -15.94 10.79
N PHE A 50 7.80 -15.42 10.06
CA PHE A 50 7.72 -14.09 9.44
C PHE A 50 6.42 -13.95 8.64
N GLN A 51 5.67 -12.87 8.86
CA GLN A 51 4.49 -12.51 8.10
C GLN A 51 4.58 -11.02 7.75
N GLY A 52 4.60 -10.70 6.47
CA GLY A 52 4.73 -9.30 6.05
C GLY A 52 4.69 -9.13 4.54
N GLN A 53 4.65 -7.87 4.11
CA GLN A 53 4.71 -7.52 2.70
C GLN A 53 6.12 -7.73 2.15
N ILE A 54 6.18 -8.28 0.94
CA ILE A 54 7.38 -8.34 0.13
C ILE A 54 7.49 -7.01 -0.63
N PRO A 55 8.56 -6.22 -0.40
CA PRO A 55 8.73 -4.94 -1.07
C PRO A 55 8.96 -5.16 -2.57
N MET A 56 8.07 -4.64 -3.41
CA MET A 56 8.13 -4.76 -4.86
C MET A 56 7.89 -3.42 -5.54
N PRO A 57 8.44 -3.16 -6.74
CA PRO A 57 8.03 -2.04 -7.57
C PRO A 57 6.53 -2.13 -7.90
N LEU A 58 5.82 -1.01 -7.79
CA LEU A 58 4.38 -0.89 -8.01
C LEU A 58 4.05 0.19 -9.03
N VAL A 59 2.99 -0.04 -9.78
CA VAL A 59 2.31 0.93 -10.65
C VAL A 59 0.83 0.92 -10.29
N TYR A 60 0.26 2.09 -10.04
CA TYR A 60 -1.18 2.30 -9.90
C TYR A 60 -1.66 3.19 -11.04
N HIS A 61 -2.74 2.79 -11.68
CA HIS A 61 -3.33 3.48 -12.81
C HIS A 61 -4.84 3.66 -12.58
N ASP A 62 -5.30 4.91 -12.66
CA ASP A 62 -6.71 5.27 -12.58
C ASP A 62 -7.02 6.29 -13.69
N PRO A 63 -7.67 5.87 -14.78
CA PRO A 63 -7.91 6.73 -15.94
C PRO A 63 -8.97 7.80 -15.68
N GLU A 64 -9.90 7.59 -14.74
CA GLU A 64 -10.91 8.58 -14.38
C GLU A 64 -10.29 9.76 -13.63
N LYS A 65 -9.27 9.47 -12.82
CA LYS A 65 -8.52 10.46 -12.04
C LYS A 65 -7.27 10.98 -12.76
N GLU A 66 -7.00 10.48 -13.97
CA GLU A 66 -5.78 10.77 -14.74
C GLU A 66 -4.51 10.53 -13.89
N LEU A 67 -4.50 9.43 -13.15
CA LEU A 67 -3.39 9.04 -12.29
C LEU A 67 -2.58 7.91 -12.91
N LEU A 68 -1.27 8.14 -12.98
CA LEU A 68 -0.27 7.09 -13.13
C LEU A 68 0.78 7.27 -12.03
N LEU A 69 0.69 6.47 -10.99
CA LEU A 69 1.56 6.54 -9.82
C LEU A 69 2.55 5.39 -9.85
N THR A 70 3.80 5.65 -9.49
CA THR A 70 4.86 4.62 -9.46
C THR A 70 5.56 4.61 -8.11
N PHE A 71 6.03 3.43 -7.70
CA PHE A 71 6.82 3.26 -6.48
C PHE A 71 7.91 2.22 -6.71
N VAL A 72 9.13 2.51 -6.27
CA VAL A 72 10.23 1.54 -6.24
C VAL A 72 10.75 1.47 -4.80
N PRO A 73 10.78 0.29 -4.16
CA PRO A 73 11.29 0.15 -2.82
C PRO A 73 12.75 0.59 -2.71
N PRO A 74 13.14 1.37 -1.69
CA PRO A 74 14.55 1.72 -1.46
C PRO A 74 15.46 0.49 -1.28
N SER A 75 14.89 -0.62 -0.81
CA SER A 75 15.56 -1.91 -0.62
C SER A 75 15.93 -2.63 -1.92
N ALA A 76 15.43 -2.19 -3.08
CA ALA A 76 15.73 -2.82 -4.37
C ALA A 76 17.19 -2.65 -4.83
N GLY A 77 17.99 -1.82 -4.14
CA GLY A 77 19.37 -1.54 -4.51
C GLY A 77 19.49 -0.81 -5.86
N GLY A 78 20.68 -0.80 -6.45
CA GLY A 78 20.93 -0.23 -7.77
C GLY A 78 20.98 1.31 -7.85
N SER A 79 21.43 1.79 -9.00
CA SER A 79 21.37 3.19 -9.42
C SER A 79 19.94 3.66 -9.68
N MET A 80 19.72 4.97 -9.74
CA MET A 80 18.40 5.54 -10.07
C MET A 80 17.88 5.05 -11.42
N GLN A 81 18.75 4.95 -12.43
CA GLN A 81 18.39 4.43 -13.75
C GLN A 81 17.92 2.98 -13.70
N GLU A 82 18.63 2.12 -12.95
CA GLU A 82 18.24 0.71 -12.81
C GLU A 82 16.89 0.58 -12.10
N ARG A 83 16.63 1.41 -11.09
CA ARG A 83 15.34 1.47 -10.39
C ARG A 83 14.21 1.89 -11.32
N GLU A 84 14.42 2.93 -12.13
CA GLU A 84 13.44 3.37 -13.14
C GLU A 84 13.18 2.28 -14.19
N ASN A 85 14.23 1.57 -14.62
CA ASN A 85 14.10 0.46 -15.57
C ASN A 85 13.25 -0.70 -15.03
N MET A 86 13.14 -0.89 -13.70
CA MET A 86 12.24 -1.88 -13.12
C MET A 86 10.77 -1.57 -13.37
N LEU A 87 10.41 -0.30 -13.57
CA LEU A 87 9.04 0.14 -13.82
C LEU A 87 8.63 -0.03 -15.29
N ALA A 88 9.59 0.01 -16.23
CA ALA A 88 9.32 -0.08 -17.67
C ALA A 88 8.38 -1.26 -18.06
N PRO A 89 8.62 -2.52 -17.63
CA PRO A 89 7.71 -3.62 -17.96
C PRO A 89 6.33 -3.50 -17.29
N LEU A 90 6.23 -2.81 -16.15
CA LEU A 90 4.96 -2.58 -15.45
C LEU A 90 4.15 -1.49 -16.14
N MET A 91 4.79 -0.38 -16.52
CA MET A 91 4.17 0.68 -17.31
C MET A 91 3.69 0.18 -18.66
N ARG A 92 4.48 -0.66 -19.33
CA ARG A 92 4.11 -1.28 -20.59
C ARG A 92 2.80 -2.08 -20.49
N LYS A 93 2.60 -2.83 -19.39
CA LYS A 93 1.34 -3.56 -19.13
C LYS A 93 0.14 -2.64 -18.99
N VAL A 94 0.31 -1.44 -18.44
CA VAL A 94 -0.77 -0.44 -18.39
C VAL A 94 -1.08 0.01 -19.82
N THR A 95 -0.06 0.46 -20.56
CA THR A 95 -0.26 1.04 -21.89
C THR A 95 -0.75 0.04 -22.94
N GLU A 96 -0.33 -1.23 -22.88
CA GLU A 96 -0.78 -2.27 -23.82
C GLU A 96 -2.27 -2.59 -23.71
N ASN A 97 -2.87 -2.31 -22.55
CA ASN A 97 -4.28 -2.57 -22.30
C ASN A 97 -5.17 -1.32 -22.51
N LEU A 98 -4.59 -0.18 -22.89
CA LEU A 98 -5.34 1.03 -23.16
C LEU A 98 -5.95 1.03 -24.57
N PRO A 99 -7.20 1.48 -24.74
CA PRO A 99 -7.72 1.78 -26.07
C PRO A 99 -6.95 2.96 -26.68
N PRO A 100 -6.88 3.09 -28.02
CA PRO A 100 -6.18 4.19 -28.68
C PRO A 100 -6.60 5.58 -28.19
N GLU A 101 -7.89 5.78 -27.90
CA GLU A 101 -8.41 7.05 -27.37
C GLU A 101 -8.07 7.30 -25.90
N GLY A 102 -7.66 6.26 -25.17
CA GLY A 102 -7.29 6.31 -23.75
C GLY A 102 -5.86 6.80 -23.50
N THR A 103 -5.05 6.96 -24.53
CA THR A 103 -3.67 7.43 -24.40
C THR A 103 -3.63 8.95 -24.21
N LYS A 104 -3.75 9.39 -22.95
CA LYS A 104 -3.73 10.80 -22.56
C LYS A 104 -2.36 11.25 -22.05
N GLY A 105 -2.17 12.57 -21.95
CA GLY A 105 -0.91 13.21 -21.57
C GLY A 105 -0.31 12.76 -20.23
N TYR A 106 -1.15 12.46 -19.22
CA TYR A 106 -0.68 12.08 -17.88
C TYR A 106 0.14 10.79 -17.86
N LEU A 107 -0.04 9.90 -18.85
CA LEU A 107 0.70 8.64 -18.96
C LEU A 107 2.19 8.85 -19.26
N PHE A 108 2.54 10.00 -19.84
CA PHE A 108 3.93 10.38 -20.15
C PHE A 108 4.61 11.11 -19.00
N GLN A 109 3.88 11.39 -17.91
CA GLN A 109 4.39 12.06 -16.72
C GLN A 109 3.96 11.29 -15.45
N PRO A 110 4.43 10.04 -15.28
CA PRO A 110 4.14 9.26 -14.09
C PRO A 110 4.62 9.99 -12.83
N LYS A 111 3.79 9.97 -11.78
CA LYS A 111 4.11 10.56 -10.48
C LYS A 111 4.81 9.53 -9.60
N SER A 112 6.10 9.71 -9.37
CA SER A 112 6.88 8.86 -8.48
C SER A 112 6.56 9.11 -7.00
N MET A 113 6.33 8.03 -6.26
CA MET A 113 6.02 8.04 -4.83
C MET A 113 7.21 7.52 -4.02
N PHE A 114 7.47 8.17 -2.90
CA PHE A 114 8.58 7.79 -2.00
C PHE A 114 8.22 6.65 -1.04
N THR A 115 6.93 6.50 -0.71
CA THR A 115 6.41 5.44 0.15
C THR A 115 5.08 4.93 -0.40
N VAL A 116 4.73 3.68 -0.07
CA VAL A 116 3.39 3.14 -0.36
C VAL A 116 2.31 3.93 0.38
N LYS A 117 2.59 4.43 1.60
CA LYS A 117 1.65 5.28 2.35
C LYS A 117 1.29 6.54 1.55
N ASN A 118 2.28 7.30 1.06
CA ASN A 118 2.03 8.50 0.28
C ASN A 118 1.30 8.19 -1.04
N MET A 119 1.57 7.02 -1.63
CA MET A 119 0.88 6.55 -2.83
C MET A 119 -0.62 6.29 -2.53
N LEU A 120 -0.94 5.65 -1.40
CA LEU A 120 -2.32 5.44 -0.94
C LEU A 120 -3.03 6.78 -0.64
N GLU A 121 -2.37 7.68 0.08
CA GLU A 121 -2.89 9.02 0.37
C GLU A 121 -3.20 9.79 -0.92
N THR A 122 -2.32 9.73 -1.93
CA THR A 122 -2.54 10.39 -3.23
C THR A 122 -3.79 9.84 -3.94
N VAL A 123 -4.05 8.53 -3.84
CA VAL A 123 -5.27 7.92 -4.39
C VAL A 123 -6.51 8.41 -3.65
N LEU A 124 -6.47 8.43 -2.32
CA LEU A 124 -7.57 8.90 -1.47
C LEU A 124 -7.87 10.39 -1.71
N GLU A 125 -6.84 11.22 -1.86
CA GLU A 125 -6.97 12.64 -2.21
C GLU A 125 -7.68 12.84 -3.55
N ALA A 126 -7.34 12.03 -4.56
CA ALA A 126 -8.03 12.08 -5.85
C ALA A 126 -9.50 11.62 -5.79
N ASP A 127 -9.86 10.81 -4.78
CA ASP A 127 -11.23 10.45 -4.43
C ASP A 127 -11.92 11.50 -3.53
N GLY A 128 -11.26 12.62 -3.22
CA GLY A 128 -11.81 13.74 -2.44
C GLY A 128 -11.66 13.59 -0.93
N ILE A 129 -10.86 12.63 -0.46
CA ILE A 129 -10.57 12.43 0.96
C ILE A 129 -9.32 13.22 1.31
N THR A 130 -9.49 14.32 2.06
CA THR A 130 -8.37 15.21 2.36
C THR A 130 -7.44 14.62 3.42
N LYS A 131 -6.21 15.13 3.48
CA LYS A 131 -5.24 14.76 4.51
C LYS A 131 -5.77 14.99 5.92
N GLU A 132 -6.49 16.07 6.16
CA GLU A 132 -7.09 16.37 7.46
C GLU A 132 -8.14 15.32 7.84
N MET A 133 -8.94 14.85 6.87
CA MET A 133 -9.90 13.77 7.08
C MET A 133 -9.18 12.47 7.44
N MET A 134 -8.09 12.13 6.74
CA MET A 134 -7.27 10.95 7.02
C MET A 134 -6.66 11.01 8.43
N GLU A 135 -6.04 12.13 8.78
CA GLU A 135 -5.46 12.36 10.11
C GLU A 135 -6.52 12.27 11.22
N ALA A 136 -7.74 12.75 10.98
CA ALA A 136 -8.84 12.62 11.93
C ALA A 136 -9.23 11.16 12.16
N GLN A 137 -9.27 10.35 11.09
CA GLN A 137 -9.54 8.90 11.20
C GLN A 137 -8.38 8.16 11.91
N GLU A 138 -7.12 8.49 11.58
CA GLU A 138 -5.95 7.91 12.26
C GLU A 138 -5.97 8.21 13.77
N LYS A 139 -6.25 9.47 14.15
CA LYS A 139 -6.39 9.87 15.56
C LYS A 139 -7.48 9.07 16.25
N LYS A 140 -8.66 8.96 15.63
CA LYS A 140 -9.78 8.17 16.17
C LYS A 140 -9.38 6.70 16.38
N MET A 141 -8.71 6.09 15.41
CA MET A 141 -8.23 4.71 15.52
C MET A 141 -7.20 4.54 16.64
N SER A 142 -6.26 5.48 16.76
CA SER A 142 -5.25 5.46 17.83
C SER A 142 -5.87 5.54 19.23
N LEU A 143 -6.96 6.29 19.38
CA LEU A 143 -7.71 6.37 20.64
C LEU A 143 -8.39 5.04 20.95
N ILE A 144 -9.02 4.39 19.96
CA ILE A 144 -9.63 3.06 20.12
C ILE A 144 -8.57 2.05 20.57
N GLN A 145 -7.41 2.02 19.89
CA GLN A 145 -6.31 1.11 20.25
C GLN A 145 -5.82 1.35 21.68
N ARG A 146 -5.64 2.61 22.09
CA ARG A 146 -5.25 2.97 23.45
C ARG A 146 -6.27 2.52 24.49
N LEU A 147 -7.57 2.67 24.21
CA LEU A 147 -8.64 2.24 25.11
C LEU A 147 -8.67 0.70 25.26
N LEU A 148 -8.46 -0.03 24.17
CA LEU A 148 -8.38 -1.48 24.18
C LEU A 148 -7.15 -2.00 24.93
N SER A 149 -6.02 -1.29 24.87
CA SER A 149 -4.76 -1.69 25.53
C SER A 149 -4.65 -1.30 27.01
N VAL A 150 -5.63 -0.57 27.57
CA VAL A 150 -5.66 -0.25 29.01
C VAL A 150 -5.77 -1.53 29.83
N SER A 151 -4.88 -1.71 30.81
CA SER A 151 -4.85 -2.85 31.72
C SER A 151 -6.10 -2.92 32.62
N GLU A 152 -6.44 -4.13 33.07
CA GLU A 152 -7.51 -4.37 34.06
C GLU A 152 -7.37 -3.49 35.31
N GLU A 153 -6.15 -3.33 35.81
CA GLU A 153 -5.86 -2.49 36.98
C GLU A 153 -6.22 -1.03 36.72
N THR A 154 -5.81 -0.48 35.57
CA THR A 154 -6.16 0.91 35.18
C THR A 154 -7.67 1.07 34.96
N ARG A 155 -8.35 0.04 34.44
CA ARG A 155 -9.82 0.03 34.32
C ARG A 155 -10.50 0.02 35.70
N SER A 156 -9.94 -0.68 36.68
CA SER A 156 -10.47 -0.70 38.06
C SER A 156 -10.36 0.67 38.73
N TYR A 157 -9.22 1.36 38.60
CA TYR A 157 -9.06 2.73 39.10
C TYR A 157 -10.01 3.71 38.42
N ALA A 158 -10.17 3.64 37.09
CA ALA A 158 -11.11 4.50 36.36
C ALA A 158 -12.57 4.29 36.79
N ARG A 159 -12.97 3.04 37.08
CA ARG A 159 -14.31 2.72 37.62
C ARG A 159 -14.51 3.25 39.03
N ALA A 160 -13.51 3.11 39.90
CA ALA A 160 -13.56 3.63 41.26
C ALA A 160 -13.68 5.17 41.26
N PHE A 161 -12.94 5.86 40.38
CA PHE A 161 -13.06 7.32 40.22
C PHE A 161 -14.43 7.78 39.70
N ALA A 162 -15.03 7.03 38.78
CA ALA A 162 -16.37 7.33 38.28
C ALA A 162 -17.47 7.15 39.34
N GLN A 163 -17.28 6.24 40.31
CA GLN A 163 -18.24 6.00 41.39
C GLN A 163 -18.15 7.02 42.54
N VAL A 164 -17.00 7.67 42.73
CA VAL A 164 -16.80 8.69 43.77
C VAL A 164 -17.19 10.10 43.29
N SER A 165 -17.47 10.26 41.99
CA SER A 165 -17.81 11.55 41.36
C SER A 165 -19.31 11.74 41.08
N CYS A 166 -20.18 10.92 41.67
CA CYS A 166 -21.64 11.08 41.66
C CYS A 166 -22.17 11.37 43.07
#